data_AF-A0ABD5P5V5-F1
#
_entry.id   AF-A0ABD5P5V5-F1
#
_cell.length_a   1.000
_cell.length_b   1.000
_cell.length_c   1.000
_cell.angle_alpha   90.00
_cell.angle_beta   90.00
_cell.angle_gamma   90.00
#
_symmetry.space_group_name_H-M   'P 1'
#
loop_
_entity.id
_entity.type
_entity.pdbx_description
1 polymer ?
#
loop_
_entity_poly.entity_id
_entity_poly.type
_entity_poly.pdbx_seq_one_letter_code
_entity_poly.pdbx_strand_id
1 'polypeptide(L)'
;MGNSRTVQWRRDASNSRTVRVLWALGTGTFLAAIVLIVAARLFLLLGQTESVVVATLVAVAIVAVAAVSRTTGRLEFLRRRLPFSNAGGGLDRVRDSTIGAIVMAVVILVLARGVGGGLGHGLAALTIPFAFVAIVLATALESVGELDCEQRRLRLYDPEEVVDLELVDDVSVRSVGDTALLTLEYAQPDGTYVPGPRRLVVPAAVARELQALVAER
;
A
#
# COMPACT_ATOMS: atom_id res chain seq x y z
N MET A 1 -9.57 -33.23 20.28
CA MET A 1 -9.59 -31.79 19.97
C MET A 1 -9.06 -31.65 18.55
N GLY A 2 -9.98 -31.56 17.57
CA GLY A 2 -9.61 -31.45 16.15
C GLY A 2 -9.01 -30.07 15.90
N ASN A 3 -7.85 -30.02 15.25
CA ASN A 3 -7.25 -28.78 14.76
C ASN A 3 -8.07 -28.33 13.54
N SER A 4 -9.10 -27.52 13.74
CA SER A 4 -9.76 -26.81 12.65
C SER A 4 -8.73 -25.93 11.94
N ARG A 5 -8.33 -26.30 10.72
CA ARG A 5 -7.31 -25.58 9.95
C ARG A 5 -7.93 -24.34 9.32
N THR A 6 -7.90 -23.22 10.04
CA THR A 6 -8.27 -21.91 9.51
C THR A 6 -7.00 -21.13 9.11
N VAL A 7 -7.05 -20.51 7.94
CA VAL A 7 -5.94 -19.73 7.39
C VAL A 7 -6.38 -18.28 7.29
N GLN A 8 -5.95 -17.49 8.26
CA GLN A 8 -6.20 -16.06 8.30
C GLN A 8 -5.11 -15.32 7.53
N TRP A 9 -5.50 -14.33 6.72
CA TRP A 9 -4.54 -13.45 6.06
C TRP A 9 -4.91 -11.98 6.21
N ARG A 10 -3.86 -11.18 6.36
CA ARG A 10 -3.93 -9.72 6.34
C ARG A 10 -2.85 -9.24 5.40
N ARG A 11 -3.27 -8.61 4.32
CA ARG A 11 -2.41 -7.97 3.33
C ARG A 11 -2.63 -6.48 3.42
N ASP A 12 -1.63 -5.78 3.94
CA ASP A 12 -1.57 -4.34 4.02
C ASP A 12 -0.11 -3.90 3.83
N ALA A 13 0.15 -2.59 3.90
CA ALA A 13 1.52 -2.05 3.81
C ALA A 13 2.52 -2.64 4.84
N SER A 14 2.03 -3.25 5.94
CA SER A 14 2.90 -3.87 6.94
C SER A 14 3.42 -5.24 6.50
N ASN A 15 2.64 -6.00 5.71
CA ASN A 15 2.96 -7.37 5.34
C ASN A 15 3.22 -7.61 3.84
N SER A 16 2.89 -6.65 2.96
CA SER A 16 3.24 -6.73 1.52
C SER A 16 4.18 -5.61 1.10
N ARG A 17 5.30 -5.99 0.47
CA ARG A 17 6.29 -5.04 -0.07
C ARG A 17 5.70 -4.18 -1.19
N THR A 18 4.86 -4.79 -2.03
CA THR A 18 4.20 -4.11 -3.16
C THR A 18 3.27 -3.00 -2.66
N VAL A 19 2.39 -3.34 -1.71
CA VAL A 19 1.48 -2.36 -1.08
C VAL A 19 2.29 -1.29 -0.37
N ARG A 20 3.34 -1.67 0.36
CA ARG A 20 4.22 -0.72 1.06
C ARG A 20 4.86 0.31 0.12
N VAL A 21 5.41 -0.13 -1.02
CA VAL A 21 6.05 0.77 -1.99
C VAL A 21 5.03 1.68 -2.65
N LEU A 22 3.88 1.15 -3.09
CA LEU A 22 2.81 1.95 -3.69
C LEU A 22 2.29 3.01 -2.70
N TRP A 23 2.11 2.61 -1.44
CA TRP A 23 1.66 3.51 -0.38
C TRP A 23 2.71 4.61 -0.11
N ALA A 24 3.98 4.21 0.08
CA ALA A 24 5.09 5.14 0.30
C ALA A 24 5.29 6.13 -0.85
N LEU A 25 5.17 5.66 -2.10
CA LEU A 25 5.32 6.49 -3.29
C LEU A 25 4.14 7.46 -3.41
N GLY A 26 2.92 6.96 -3.21
CA GLY A 26 1.70 7.77 -3.22
C GLY A 26 1.71 8.88 -2.17
N THR A 27 1.73 8.49 -0.89
CA THR A 27 1.69 9.45 0.24
C THR A 27 2.93 10.33 0.26
N GLY A 28 4.09 9.76 -0.07
CA GLY A 28 5.35 10.48 -0.18
C GLY A 28 5.30 11.58 -1.23
N THR A 29 4.78 11.30 -2.42
CA THR A 29 4.65 12.31 -3.49
C THR A 29 3.76 13.48 -3.06
N PHE A 30 2.62 13.21 -2.42
CA PHE A 30 1.75 14.29 -1.93
C PHE A 30 2.45 15.14 -0.86
N LEU A 31 3.11 14.48 0.10
CA LEU A 31 3.86 15.19 1.14
C LEU A 31 4.98 16.05 0.53
N ALA A 32 5.72 15.49 -0.43
CA ALA A 32 6.77 16.21 -1.16
C ALA A 32 6.21 17.45 -1.87
N ALA A 33 5.11 17.28 -2.61
CA ALA A 33 4.46 18.37 -3.34
C ALA A 33 4.00 19.49 -2.40
N ILE A 34 3.33 19.15 -1.29
CA ILE A 34 2.87 20.13 -0.29
C ILE A 34 4.07 20.91 0.28
N VAL A 35 5.11 20.20 0.71
CA VAL A 35 6.31 20.82 1.29
C VAL A 35 6.99 21.75 0.28
N LEU A 36 7.14 21.31 -0.98
CA LEU A 36 7.74 22.12 -2.03
C LEU A 36 6.93 23.39 -2.32
N ILE A 37 5.60 23.28 -2.40
CA ILE A 37 4.71 24.43 -2.64
C ILE A 37 4.77 25.41 -1.47
N VAL A 38 4.62 24.92 -0.23
CA VAL A 38 4.65 25.74 0.98
C VAL A 38 6.00 26.44 1.13
N ALA A 39 7.10 25.72 0.93
CA ALA A 39 8.43 26.30 0.97
C ALA A 39 8.59 27.39 -0.11
N ALA A 40 8.27 27.10 -1.37
CA ALA A 40 8.34 28.08 -2.45
C ALA A 40 7.57 29.36 -2.12
N ARG A 41 6.35 29.24 -1.57
CA ARG A 41 5.53 30.40 -1.17
C ARG A 41 6.14 31.16 0.00
N LEU A 42 6.62 30.49 1.04
CA LEU A 42 7.28 31.13 2.18
C LEU A 42 8.53 31.92 1.75
N PHE A 43 9.33 31.34 0.86
CA PHE A 43 10.56 32.00 0.40
C PHE A 43 10.30 33.17 -0.55
N LEU A 44 9.27 33.08 -1.39
CA LEU A 44 8.79 34.22 -2.18
C LEU A 44 8.37 35.39 -1.28
N LEU A 45 7.67 35.11 -0.17
CA LEU A 45 7.29 36.13 0.81
C LEU A 45 8.49 36.76 1.54
N LEU A 46 9.57 36.00 1.71
CA LEU A 46 10.80 36.44 2.37
C LEU A 46 11.82 37.13 1.43
N GLY A 47 11.49 37.29 0.13
CA GLY A 47 12.38 37.88 -0.87
C GLY A 47 13.66 37.05 -1.12
N GLN A 48 13.65 35.77 -0.78
CA GLN A 48 14.80 34.89 -0.91
C GLN A 48 14.89 34.29 -2.32
N THR A 49 16.11 34.07 -2.80
CA THR A 49 16.35 33.49 -4.13
C THR A 49 16.04 31.99 -4.14
N GLU A 50 15.69 31.46 -5.31
CA GLU A 50 15.37 30.04 -5.51
C GLU A 50 16.45 29.06 -5.03
N SER A 51 17.72 29.48 -5.00
CA SER A 51 18.86 28.65 -4.58
C SER A 51 18.87 28.40 -3.07
N VAL A 52 18.50 29.41 -2.27
CA VAL A 52 18.40 29.30 -0.80
C VAL A 52 17.24 28.37 -0.41
N VAL A 53 16.15 28.39 -1.19
CA VAL A 53 14.99 27.52 -1.01
C VAL A 53 15.37 26.05 -1.13
N VAL A 54 16.09 25.70 -2.19
CA VAL A 54 16.52 24.32 -2.44
C VAL A 54 17.51 23.86 -1.38
N ALA A 55 18.49 24.68 -1.02
CA ALA A 55 19.46 24.34 0.02
C ALA A 55 18.77 24.08 1.38
N THR A 56 17.78 24.90 1.73
CA THR A 56 17.02 24.73 2.98
C THR A 56 16.14 23.49 2.94
N LEU A 57 15.45 23.22 1.83
CA LEU A 57 14.67 22.00 1.66
C LEU A 57 15.52 20.73 1.73
N VAL A 58 16.69 20.74 1.10
CA VAL A 58 17.65 19.62 1.16
C VAL A 58 18.14 19.43 2.61
N ALA A 59 18.48 20.51 3.31
CA ALA A 59 18.88 20.44 4.71
C ALA A 59 17.75 19.89 5.60
N VAL A 60 16.51 20.37 5.42
CA VAL A 60 15.33 19.88 6.16
C VAL A 60 15.05 18.41 5.85
N ALA A 61 15.17 18.00 4.59
CA ALA A 61 15.03 16.59 4.20
C ALA A 61 16.10 15.71 4.85
N ILE A 62 17.36 16.13 4.84
CA ILE A 62 18.48 15.41 5.50
C ILE A 62 18.24 15.33 7.02
N VAL A 63 17.82 16.42 7.64
CA VAL A 63 17.49 16.45 9.07
C VAL A 63 16.28 15.57 9.39
N ALA A 64 15.26 15.55 8.53
CA ALA A 64 14.10 14.68 8.67
C ALA A 64 14.49 13.20 8.55
N VAL A 65 15.35 12.83 7.60
CA VAL A 65 15.93 11.47 7.51
C VAL A 65 16.65 11.12 8.80
N ALA A 66 17.59 11.98 9.23
CA ALA A 66 18.39 11.74 10.42
C ALA A 66 17.52 11.66 11.70
N ALA A 67 16.48 12.47 11.78
CA ALA A 67 15.52 12.47 12.86
C ALA A 67 14.70 11.18 12.87
N VAL A 68 14.16 10.74 11.73
CA VAL A 68 13.41 9.48 11.59
C VAL A 68 14.30 8.28 11.95
N SER A 69 15.55 8.26 11.49
CA SER A 69 16.51 7.20 11.85
C SER A 69 16.87 7.15 13.34
N ARG A 70 16.83 8.29 14.05
CA ARG A 70 17.04 8.32 15.52
C ARG A 70 15.76 8.07 16.31
N THR A 71 14.60 8.46 15.81
CA THR A 71 13.32 8.29 16.53
C THR A 71 12.84 6.85 16.51
N THR A 72 13.13 6.07 15.47
CA THR A 72 12.82 4.63 15.43
C THR A 72 13.43 3.89 16.63
N GLY A 73 14.69 4.16 16.98
CA GLY A 73 15.35 3.54 18.14
C GLY A 73 14.78 3.95 19.50
N ARG A 74 14.25 5.18 19.63
CA ARG A 74 13.72 5.71 20.91
C ARG A 74 12.23 5.40 21.12
N LEU A 75 11.46 5.26 20.04
CA LEU A 75 10.03 4.91 20.08
C LEU A 75 9.81 3.40 20.19
N GLU A 76 10.71 2.56 19.69
CA GLU A 76 10.73 1.11 19.94
C GLU A 76 10.85 0.81 21.45
N PHE A 77 11.63 1.64 22.16
CA PHE A 77 11.79 1.58 23.62
C PHE A 77 10.50 1.98 24.37
N LEU A 78 9.74 2.94 23.86
CA LEU A 78 8.44 3.36 24.41
C LEU A 78 7.33 2.34 24.13
N ARG A 79 7.34 1.69 22.96
CA ARG A 79 6.40 0.63 22.58
C ARG A 79 6.50 -0.60 23.49
N ARG A 80 7.70 -0.94 23.99
CA ARG A 80 7.90 -2.01 24.99
C ARG A 80 7.32 -1.71 26.38
N ARG A 81 6.98 -0.46 26.68
CA ARG A 81 6.52 -0.01 28.01
C ARG A 81 5.03 0.31 28.10
N LEU A 82 4.29 0.26 27.01
CA LEU A 82 2.85 0.56 26.97
C LEU A 82 2.03 -0.73 26.79
N PRO A 83 1.10 -1.08 27.71
CA PRO A 83 0.35 -2.34 27.66
C PRO A 83 -0.77 -2.36 26.60
N PHE A 84 -0.99 -1.25 25.90
CA PHE A 84 -2.06 -1.10 24.93
C PHE A 84 -1.47 -0.71 23.59
N SER A 85 -1.43 -1.68 22.67
CA SER A 85 -2.02 -1.56 21.34
C SER A 85 -1.23 -2.37 20.32
N ASN A 86 -1.90 -3.37 19.76
CA ASN A 86 -1.53 -4.10 18.56
C ASN A 86 -1.53 -3.20 17.29
N ALA A 87 -1.34 -1.88 17.40
CA ALA A 87 -1.15 -0.95 16.29
C ALA A 87 0.28 -1.06 15.71
N GLY A 88 0.63 -2.25 15.22
CA GLY A 88 1.98 -2.57 14.75
C GLY A 88 2.40 -1.95 13.42
N GLY A 89 1.56 -1.13 12.76
CA GLY A 89 1.83 -0.64 11.40
C GLY A 89 1.94 0.88 11.23
N GLY A 90 1.57 1.69 12.22
CA GLY A 90 1.52 3.16 12.07
C GLY A 90 2.91 3.78 11.89
N LEU A 91 3.90 3.34 12.68
CA LEU A 91 5.27 3.85 12.63
C LEU A 91 6.00 3.51 11.34
N ASP A 92 5.85 2.27 10.85
CA ASP A 92 6.43 1.85 9.58
C ASP A 92 5.81 2.65 8.42
N ARG A 93 4.49 2.89 8.43
CA ARG A 93 3.82 3.74 7.44
C ARG A 93 4.34 5.18 7.43
N VAL A 94 4.59 5.77 8.61
CA VAL A 94 5.16 7.14 8.72
C VAL A 94 6.59 7.18 8.19
N ARG A 95 7.43 6.21 8.56
CA ARG A 95 8.80 6.08 8.04
C ARG A 95 8.78 5.96 6.52
N ASP A 96 8.00 5.03 6.00
CA ASP A 96 7.98 4.70 4.57
C ASP A 96 7.44 5.90 3.75
N SER A 97 6.44 6.62 4.27
CA SER A 97 5.96 7.87 3.64
C SER A 97 7.01 8.99 3.66
N THR A 98 7.78 9.10 4.74
CA THR A 98 8.83 10.11 4.83
C THR A 98 9.93 9.82 3.81
N ILE A 99 10.39 8.56 3.73
CA ILE A 99 11.37 8.13 2.73
C ILE A 99 10.84 8.38 1.31
N GLY A 100 9.59 7.99 1.05
CA GLY A 100 8.93 8.26 -0.23
C GLY A 100 8.89 9.75 -0.57
N ALA A 101 8.60 10.61 0.41
CA ALA A 101 8.56 12.05 0.20
C ALA A 101 9.93 12.64 -0.17
N ILE A 102 11.00 12.17 0.45
CA ILE A 102 12.35 12.64 0.12
C ILE A 102 12.74 12.22 -1.29
N VAL A 103 12.52 10.95 -1.64
CA VAL A 103 12.80 10.43 -2.99
C VAL A 103 12.00 11.22 -4.03
N MET A 104 10.70 11.42 -3.78
CA MET A 104 9.84 12.13 -4.72
C MET A 104 10.14 13.63 -4.78
N ALA A 105 10.55 14.27 -3.69
CA ALA A 105 11.01 15.65 -3.72
C ALA A 105 12.23 15.82 -4.63
N VAL A 106 13.20 14.90 -4.56
CA VAL A 106 14.35 14.89 -5.46
C VAL A 106 13.90 14.70 -6.90
N VAL A 107 13.03 13.72 -7.18
CA VAL A 107 12.50 13.48 -8.54
C VAL A 107 11.79 14.72 -9.09
N ILE A 108 10.90 15.33 -8.31
CA ILE A 108 10.15 16.53 -8.70
C ILE A 108 11.12 17.69 -8.99
N LEU A 109 12.12 17.91 -8.13
CA LEU A 109 13.12 18.95 -8.33
C LEU A 109 13.98 18.71 -9.58
N VAL A 110 14.42 17.46 -9.80
CA VAL A 110 15.19 17.07 -10.98
C VAL A 110 14.37 17.23 -12.25
N LEU A 111 13.08 16.86 -12.25
CA LEU A 111 12.20 17.07 -13.39
C LEU A 111 11.97 18.56 -13.67
N ALA A 112 11.67 19.34 -12.63
CA ALA A 112 11.41 20.76 -12.76
C ALA A 112 12.64 21.56 -13.24
N ARG A 113 13.84 21.18 -12.79
CA ARG A 113 15.09 21.92 -13.08
C ARG A 113 15.90 21.33 -14.23
N GLY A 114 15.98 20.01 -14.32
CA GLY A 114 16.84 19.29 -15.28
C GLY A 114 16.27 19.26 -16.69
N VAL A 115 14.94 19.27 -16.84
CA VAL A 115 14.29 19.32 -18.16
C VAL A 115 14.13 20.77 -18.66
N GLY A 116 14.16 21.74 -17.75
CA GLY A 116 14.10 23.18 -18.06
C GLY A 116 12.73 23.67 -18.54
N GLY A 117 12.39 24.91 -18.18
CA GLY A 117 11.18 25.60 -18.67
C GLY A 117 9.85 24.98 -18.20
N GLY A 118 8.77 25.29 -18.95
CA GLY A 118 7.42 24.84 -18.62
C GLY A 118 7.20 23.32 -18.71
N LEU A 119 8.00 22.61 -19.51
CA LEU A 119 7.91 21.16 -19.67
C LEU A 119 8.34 20.41 -18.41
N GLY A 120 9.44 20.83 -17.77
CA GLY A 120 9.88 20.23 -16.51
C GLY A 120 8.86 20.40 -15.39
N HIS A 121 8.22 21.57 -15.31
CA HIS A 121 7.13 21.82 -14.37
C HIS A 121 5.88 20.99 -14.68
N GLY A 122 5.57 20.77 -15.96
CA GLY A 122 4.48 19.89 -16.39
C GLY A 122 4.72 18.42 -16.00
N LEU A 123 5.94 17.90 -16.23
CA LEU A 123 6.31 16.54 -15.82
C LEU A 123 6.30 16.37 -14.30
N ALA A 124 6.78 17.37 -13.57
CA ALA A 124 6.66 17.42 -12.11
C ALA A 124 5.20 17.42 -11.66
N ALA A 125 4.30 18.16 -12.33
CA ALA A 125 2.88 18.16 -12.00
C ALA A 125 2.21 16.80 -12.26
N LEU A 126 2.65 16.06 -13.28
CA LEU A 126 2.15 14.71 -13.58
C LEU A 126 2.46 13.69 -12.49
N THR A 127 3.44 13.92 -11.60
CA THR A 127 3.68 12.98 -10.49
C THR A 127 2.50 12.90 -9.53
N ILE A 128 1.69 13.97 -9.41
CA ILE A 128 0.51 14.02 -8.53
C ILE A 128 -0.58 13.01 -8.95
N PRO A 129 -1.10 13.02 -10.20
CA PRO A 129 -2.08 12.01 -10.62
C PRO A 129 -1.50 10.59 -10.57
N PHE A 130 -0.22 10.39 -10.89
CA PHE A 130 0.42 9.07 -10.73
C PHE A 130 0.47 8.62 -9.27
N ALA A 131 0.72 9.54 -8.34
CA ALA A 131 0.67 9.24 -6.90
C ALA A 131 -0.75 8.87 -6.45
N PHE A 132 -1.77 9.55 -6.97
CA PHE A 132 -3.16 9.18 -6.71
C PHE A 132 -3.46 7.75 -7.18
N VAL A 133 -3.08 7.40 -8.42
CA VAL A 133 -3.21 6.04 -8.94
C VAL A 133 -2.46 5.03 -8.09
N ALA A 134 -1.24 5.37 -7.62
CA ALA A 134 -0.48 4.49 -6.74
C ALA A 134 -1.20 4.24 -5.40
N ILE A 135 -1.83 5.25 -4.81
CA ILE A 135 -2.64 5.08 -3.58
C ILE A 135 -3.86 4.21 -3.85
N VAL A 136 -4.61 4.48 -4.93
CA VAL A 136 -5.79 3.69 -5.30
C VAL A 136 -5.41 2.22 -5.50
N LEU A 137 -4.30 1.96 -6.19
CA LEU A 137 -3.75 0.61 -6.35
C LEU A 137 -3.32 0.01 -5.01
N ALA A 138 -2.67 0.77 -4.12
CA ALA A 138 -2.29 0.28 -2.80
C ALA A 138 -3.52 -0.17 -2.02
N THR A 139 -4.57 0.65 -1.98
CA THR A 139 -5.84 0.35 -1.30
C THR A 139 -6.55 -0.85 -1.93
N ALA A 140 -6.62 -0.91 -3.27
CA ALA A 140 -7.24 -2.04 -3.97
C ALA A 140 -6.48 -3.36 -3.79
N LEU A 141 -5.20 -3.30 -3.41
CA LEU A 141 -4.37 -4.45 -3.10
C LEU A 141 -4.35 -4.80 -1.61
N GLU A 142 -4.97 -3.99 -0.74
CA GLU A 142 -5.21 -4.38 0.64
C GLU A 142 -6.31 -5.45 0.66
N SER A 143 -6.09 -6.54 1.38
CA SER A 143 -7.04 -7.64 1.46
C SER A 143 -6.98 -8.26 2.84
N VAL A 144 -8.12 -8.45 3.48
CA VAL A 144 -8.21 -9.09 4.79
C VAL A 144 -9.29 -10.15 4.74
N GLY A 145 -8.96 -11.37 5.17
CA GLY A 145 -9.90 -12.47 5.16
C GLY A 145 -9.44 -13.68 5.94
N GLU A 146 -10.33 -14.66 6.00
CA GLU A 146 -10.14 -15.95 6.64
C GLU A 146 -10.63 -17.06 5.70
N LEU A 147 -9.81 -18.08 5.52
CA LEU A 147 -10.16 -19.30 4.80
C LEU A 147 -10.37 -20.40 5.82
N ASP A 148 -11.60 -20.88 5.95
CA ASP A 148 -11.92 -22.06 6.75
C ASP A 148 -11.83 -23.29 5.84
N CYS A 149 -10.73 -24.04 5.96
CA CYS A 149 -10.49 -25.23 5.15
C CYS A 149 -11.49 -26.36 5.45
N GLU A 150 -12.04 -26.43 6.67
CA GLU A 150 -12.97 -27.50 7.05
C GLU A 150 -14.39 -27.20 6.57
N GLN A 151 -14.84 -25.96 6.77
CA GLN A 151 -16.17 -25.53 6.31
C GLN A 151 -16.20 -25.14 4.84
N ARG A 152 -15.05 -25.15 4.14
CA ARG A 152 -14.90 -24.68 2.75
C ARG A 152 -15.50 -23.29 2.54
N ARG A 153 -15.22 -22.37 3.47
CA ARG A 153 -15.75 -21.00 3.44
C ARG A 153 -14.63 -19.98 3.38
N LEU A 154 -14.79 -19.02 2.48
CA LEU A 154 -13.93 -17.85 2.37
C LEU A 154 -14.66 -16.66 2.96
N ARG A 155 -14.16 -16.12 4.07
CA ARG A 155 -14.65 -14.89 4.67
C ARG A 155 -13.75 -13.73 4.28
N LEU A 156 -14.33 -12.69 3.71
CA LEU A 156 -13.71 -11.40 3.46
C LEU A 156 -14.21 -10.45 4.52
N TYR A 157 -13.32 -9.64 5.09
CA TYR A 157 -13.70 -8.64 6.10
C TYR A 157 -13.86 -7.23 5.51
N ASP A 158 -13.37 -7.01 4.28
CA ASP A 158 -13.51 -5.74 3.57
C ASP A 158 -13.54 -5.99 2.05
N PRO A 159 -14.74 -6.00 1.41
CA PRO A 159 -16.06 -5.93 2.03
C PRO A 159 -16.38 -7.18 2.88
N GLU A 160 -17.24 -7.03 3.89
CA GLU A 160 -17.67 -8.16 4.73
C GLU A 160 -18.56 -9.11 3.91
N GLU A 161 -17.99 -10.24 3.48
CA GLU A 161 -18.66 -11.17 2.59
C GLU A 161 -18.23 -12.61 2.91
N VAL A 162 -19.18 -13.54 2.93
CA VAL A 162 -18.92 -14.96 3.16
C VAL A 162 -19.23 -15.71 1.88
N VAL A 163 -18.20 -16.26 1.27
CA VAL A 163 -18.31 -17.05 0.05
C VAL A 163 -18.22 -18.53 0.42
N ASP A 164 -19.23 -19.28 0.02
CA ASP A 164 -19.20 -20.74 0.08
C ASP A 164 -18.41 -21.29 -1.11
N LEU A 165 -17.32 -22.01 -0.86
CA LEU A 165 -16.47 -22.55 -1.92
C LEU A 165 -17.12 -23.73 -2.64
N GLU A 166 -18.19 -24.32 -2.09
CA GLU A 166 -18.96 -25.36 -2.79
C GLU A 166 -19.69 -24.83 -4.03
N LEU A 167 -19.95 -23.52 -4.06
CA LEU A 167 -20.58 -22.82 -5.19
C LEU A 167 -19.56 -22.36 -6.24
N VAL A 168 -18.26 -22.61 -6.03
CA VAL A 168 -17.18 -22.25 -6.95
C VAL A 168 -16.81 -23.49 -7.78
N ASP A 169 -16.92 -23.37 -9.10
CA ASP A 169 -16.62 -24.45 -10.05
C ASP A 169 -15.15 -24.45 -10.47
N ASP A 170 -14.56 -23.27 -10.71
CA ASP A 170 -13.15 -23.15 -11.06
C ASP A 170 -12.51 -21.93 -10.42
N VAL A 171 -11.20 -22.01 -10.22
CA VAL A 171 -10.36 -20.93 -9.68
C VAL A 171 -9.15 -20.73 -10.58
N SER A 172 -9.19 -19.66 -11.35
CA SER A 172 -8.01 -19.23 -12.11
C SER A 172 -7.09 -18.40 -11.25
N VAL A 173 -5.84 -18.84 -11.11
CA VAL A 173 -4.81 -18.15 -10.32
C VAL A 173 -3.79 -17.49 -11.23
N ARG A 174 -3.63 -16.17 -11.10
CA ARG A 174 -2.53 -15.43 -11.73
C ARG A 174 -1.63 -14.79 -10.67
N SER A 175 -0.43 -15.34 -10.50
CA SER A 175 0.55 -14.80 -9.55
C SER A 175 1.37 -13.64 -10.12
N VAL A 176 1.54 -12.58 -9.35
CA VAL A 176 2.43 -11.44 -9.59
C VAL A 176 3.25 -11.18 -8.32
N GLY A 177 4.51 -11.63 -8.31
CA GLY A 177 5.40 -11.46 -7.16
C GLY A 177 4.90 -12.20 -5.91
N ASP A 178 4.72 -11.48 -4.80
CA ASP A 178 4.16 -11.98 -3.53
C ASP A 178 2.63 -12.10 -3.52
N THR A 179 1.99 -11.83 -4.65
CA THR A 179 0.55 -11.62 -4.78
C THR A 179 -0.04 -12.60 -5.79
N ALA A 180 -1.29 -13.00 -5.58
CA ALA A 180 -2.08 -13.74 -6.56
C ALA A 180 -3.42 -13.06 -6.79
N LEU A 181 -3.76 -12.88 -8.06
CA LEU A 181 -5.10 -12.54 -8.50
C LEU A 181 -5.86 -13.83 -8.74
N LEU A 182 -6.88 -14.09 -7.93
CA LEU A 182 -7.85 -15.15 -8.08
C LEU A 182 -9.01 -14.65 -8.93
N THR A 183 -9.41 -15.44 -9.91
CA THR A 183 -10.71 -15.30 -10.58
C THR A 183 -11.55 -16.50 -10.18
N LEU A 184 -12.66 -16.26 -9.49
CA LEU A 184 -13.60 -17.29 -9.06
C LEU A 184 -14.69 -17.44 -10.12
N GLU A 185 -14.87 -18.65 -10.62
CA GLU A 185 -15.99 -19.01 -11.49
C GLU A 185 -17.04 -19.75 -10.66
N TYR A 186 -18.25 -19.19 -10.61
CA TYR A 186 -19.34 -19.74 -9.79
C TYR A 186 -20.20 -20.68 -10.61
N ALA A 187 -20.56 -21.81 -9.99
CA ALA A 187 -21.63 -22.67 -10.46
C ALA A 187 -22.92 -21.84 -10.59
N GLN A 188 -23.63 -21.99 -11.71
CA GLN A 188 -24.97 -21.43 -11.89
C GLN A 188 -26.00 -22.57 -11.81
N PRO A 189 -26.31 -23.08 -10.60
CA PRO A 189 -27.39 -24.03 -10.45
C PRO A 189 -28.68 -23.37 -10.95
N ASP A 190 -29.37 -24.06 -11.86
CA ASP A 190 -30.62 -23.61 -12.49
C ASP A 190 -30.51 -22.32 -13.32
N GLY A 191 -29.32 -21.96 -13.79
CA GLY A 191 -29.09 -20.74 -14.58
C GLY A 191 -29.27 -19.44 -13.79
N THR A 192 -29.32 -19.53 -12.46
CA THR A 192 -29.47 -18.39 -11.57
C THR A 192 -28.12 -17.79 -11.23
N TYR A 193 -28.02 -16.46 -11.28
CA TYR A 193 -26.81 -15.74 -10.93
C TYR A 193 -26.51 -15.88 -9.43
N VAL A 194 -25.34 -16.41 -9.09
CA VAL A 194 -24.83 -16.45 -7.72
C VAL A 194 -24.08 -15.14 -7.43
N PRO A 195 -24.50 -14.35 -6.42
CA PRO A 195 -23.76 -13.17 -5.99
C PRO A 195 -22.47 -13.58 -5.29
N GLY A 196 -21.36 -12.94 -5.67
CA GLY A 196 -20.06 -13.16 -5.04
C GLY A 196 -18.92 -12.43 -5.75
N PRO A 197 -17.76 -12.28 -5.09
CA PRO A 197 -16.60 -11.60 -5.61
C PRO A 197 -15.94 -12.45 -6.70
N ARG A 198 -16.04 -12.00 -7.96
CA ARG A 198 -15.44 -12.72 -9.10
C ARG A 198 -13.93 -12.59 -9.18
N ARG A 199 -13.35 -11.54 -8.57
CA ARG A 199 -11.92 -11.27 -8.59
C ARG A 199 -11.45 -10.89 -7.20
N LEU A 200 -10.43 -11.60 -6.74
CA LEU A 200 -9.88 -11.45 -5.40
C LEU A 200 -8.38 -11.37 -5.49
N VAL A 201 -7.79 -10.43 -4.75
CA VAL A 201 -6.34 -10.34 -4.61
C VAL A 201 -6.00 -10.92 -3.25
N VAL A 202 -5.19 -11.98 -3.23
CA VAL A 202 -4.77 -12.64 -2.00
C VAL A 202 -3.26 -12.91 -2.02
N PRO A 203 -2.64 -13.20 -0.87
CA PRO A 203 -1.27 -13.70 -0.84
C PRO A 203 -1.12 -15.01 -1.62
N ALA A 204 0.02 -15.19 -2.30
CA ALA A 204 0.27 -16.38 -3.13
C ALA A 204 0.22 -17.72 -2.35
N ALA A 205 0.45 -17.70 -1.03
CA ALA A 205 0.29 -18.88 -0.18
C ALA A 205 -1.19 -19.29 -0.06
N VAL A 206 -2.08 -18.33 0.21
CA VAL A 206 -3.53 -18.55 0.33
C VAL A 206 -4.11 -18.99 -1.01
N ALA A 207 -3.68 -18.39 -2.12
CA ALA A 207 -4.13 -18.79 -3.46
C ALA A 207 -3.81 -20.26 -3.79
N ARG A 208 -2.63 -20.75 -3.38
CA ARG A 208 -2.26 -22.16 -3.58
C ARG A 208 -3.12 -23.11 -2.75
N GLU A 209 -3.41 -22.76 -1.50
CA GLU A 209 -4.30 -23.57 -0.66
C GLU A 209 -5.73 -23.56 -1.19
N LEU A 210 -6.22 -22.41 -1.66
CA LEU A 210 -7.57 -22.30 -2.22
C LEU A 210 -7.72 -23.09 -3.53
N GLN A 211 -6.70 -23.07 -4.39
CA GLN A 211 -6.66 -23.88 -5.60
C GLN A 211 -6.63 -25.39 -5.29
N ALA A 212 -5.87 -25.80 -4.27
CA ALA A 212 -5.83 -27.20 -3.85
C ALA A 212 -7.20 -27.68 -3.33
N LEU A 213 -7.88 -26.86 -2.52
CA LEU A 213 -9.20 -27.20 -1.97
C LEU A 213 -10.29 -27.34 -3.04
N VAL A 214 -10.26 -26.52 -4.10
CA VAL A 214 -11.22 -26.61 -5.20
C VAL A 214 -10.88 -27.76 -6.15
N ALA A 215 -9.60 -28.09 -6.34
CA ALA A 215 -9.16 -29.21 -7.18
C ALA A 215 -9.39 -30.60 -6.53
N GLU A 216 -9.52 -30.66 -5.20
CA GLU A 216 -9.87 -31.89 -4.45
C GLU A 216 -11.38 -32.19 -4.46
N ARG A 217 -12.19 -31.43 -5.20
CA ARG A 217 -13.60 -31.69 -5.46
C ARG A 217 -13.77 -32.74 -6.57
#